data_AF-A0A838QLZ1-F1
#
_entry.id   AF-A0A838QLZ1-F1
#
_cell.length_a   1.000
_cell.length_b   1.000
_cell.length_c   1.000
_cell.angle_alpha   90.00
_cell.angle_beta   90.00
_cell.angle_gamma   90.00
#
_symmetry.space_group_name_H-M   'P 1'
#
loop_
_entity.id
_entity.type
_entity.pdbx_description
1 polymer ?
#
loop_
_entity_poly.entity_id
_entity_poly.type
_entity_poly.pdbx_seq_one_letter_code
_entity_poly.pdbx_strand_id
1 'polypeptide(L)'
;MGEGLCRALTNRKDLPGADASILLAAQQHGVPVTVHAAIGAEIIHQHPATDGAAVGATSYRDFRRLAAAIPDLHQGGVVLNWGSAVLMPEIFLKALTIARNLDQGRPTHFTAADFDMQRHYRPRMNVVQRPTRAGGAGFLLTGHHEILIPLLVWGVLERVGSQESGVGAAESKERNRK
;
A
#
# COMPACT_ATOMS: atom_id res chain seq x y z
N MET A 1 -11.08 9.52 5.14
CA MET A 1 -11.04 10.47 4.02
C MET A 1 -11.06 9.72 2.69
N GLY A 2 -10.15 8.77 2.46
CA GLY A 2 -10.02 7.99 1.24
C GLY A 2 -11.30 7.29 0.78
N GLU A 3 -12.00 6.55 1.64
CA GLU A 3 -13.31 5.98 1.30
C GLU A 3 -14.32 7.04 0.83
N GLY A 4 -14.33 8.22 1.47
CA GLY A 4 -15.21 9.32 1.08
C GLY A 4 -14.85 9.86 -0.29
N LEU A 5 -13.55 9.95 -0.60
CA LEU A 5 -13.05 10.35 -1.92
C LEU A 5 -13.45 9.34 -2.99
N CYS A 6 -13.25 8.05 -2.75
CA CYS A 6 -13.66 6.99 -3.67
C CYS A 6 -15.17 7.06 -3.95
N ARG A 7 -16.01 7.13 -2.90
CA ARG A 7 -17.47 7.26 -3.04
C ARG A 7 -17.87 8.53 -3.82
N ALA A 8 -17.22 9.65 -3.54
CA ALA A 8 -17.47 10.90 -4.26
C ALA A 8 -17.13 10.78 -5.75
N LEU A 9 -16.03 10.10 -6.09
CA LEU A 9 -15.64 9.81 -7.47
C LEU A 9 -16.66 8.90 -8.15
N THR A 10 -17.06 7.78 -7.54
CA THR A 10 -18.04 6.86 -8.12
C THR A 10 -19.38 7.52 -8.45
N ASN A 11 -19.80 8.51 -7.65
CA ASN A 11 -21.09 9.19 -7.83
C ASN A 11 -21.06 10.34 -8.86
N ARG A 12 -19.92 10.61 -9.51
CA ARG A 12 -19.84 11.64 -10.55
C ARG A 12 -20.52 11.15 -11.84
N LYS A 13 -21.29 12.05 -12.47
CA LYS A 13 -21.93 11.79 -13.77
C LYS A 13 -20.94 11.77 -14.94
N ASP A 14 -19.87 12.55 -14.85
CA ASP A 14 -18.81 12.66 -15.85
C ASP A 14 -17.44 12.36 -15.21
N LEU A 15 -16.80 11.32 -15.74
CA LEU A 15 -15.58 10.68 -15.24
C LEU A 15 -14.64 10.34 -16.42
N PRO A 16 -14.00 11.35 -17.03
CA PRO A 16 -12.97 11.09 -18.02
C PRO A 16 -11.82 10.28 -17.40
N GLY A 17 -11.38 9.22 -18.07
CA GLY A 17 -10.31 8.33 -17.60
C GLY A 17 -10.72 7.40 -16.45
N ALA A 18 -12.01 7.04 -16.34
CA ALA A 18 -12.50 6.12 -15.31
C ALA A 18 -11.78 4.77 -15.34
N ASP A 19 -11.46 4.28 -16.54
CA ASP A 19 -10.71 3.06 -16.83
C ASP A 19 -9.25 3.10 -16.35
N ALA A 20 -8.66 4.30 -16.24
CA ALA A 20 -7.30 4.49 -15.74
C ALA A 20 -7.23 4.85 -14.23
N SER A 21 -8.38 4.96 -13.54
CA SER A 21 -8.41 5.44 -12.17
C SER A 21 -8.12 4.34 -11.14
N ILE A 22 -6.97 4.44 -10.47
CA ILE A 22 -6.59 3.54 -9.37
C ILE A 22 -7.60 3.59 -8.21
N LEU A 23 -8.18 4.76 -7.95
CA LEU A 23 -9.15 4.94 -6.86
C LEU A 23 -10.49 4.26 -7.14
N LEU A 24 -10.95 4.30 -8.40
CA LEU A 24 -12.17 3.59 -8.81
C LEU A 24 -11.92 2.08 -8.85
N ALA A 25 -10.78 1.64 -9.38
CA ALA A 25 -10.39 0.24 -9.37
C ALA A 25 -10.29 -0.31 -7.94
N ALA A 26 -9.67 0.43 -7.02
CA ALA A 26 -9.61 0.05 -5.60
C ALA A 26 -11.01 -0.14 -5.01
N GLN A 27 -11.94 0.79 -5.29
CA GLN A 27 -13.32 0.66 -4.81
C GLN A 27 -14.06 -0.52 -5.43
N GLN A 28 -13.90 -0.77 -6.73
CA GLN A 28 -14.51 -1.90 -7.43
C GLN A 28 -14.03 -3.25 -6.87
N HIS A 29 -12.76 -3.33 -6.47
CA HIS A 29 -12.15 -4.53 -5.90
C HIS A 29 -12.25 -4.61 -4.37
N GLY A 30 -12.93 -3.66 -3.71
CA GLY A 30 -13.07 -3.64 -2.26
C GLY A 30 -11.74 -3.38 -1.51
N VAL A 31 -10.74 -2.82 -2.18
CA VAL A 31 -9.44 -2.48 -1.59
C VAL A 31 -9.57 -1.16 -0.81
N PRO A 32 -9.28 -1.15 0.51
CA PRO A 32 -9.39 0.07 1.31
C PRO A 32 -8.41 1.16 0.85
N VAL A 33 -8.93 2.38 0.66
CA VAL A 33 -8.12 3.57 0.39
C VAL A 33 -8.11 4.47 1.61
N THR A 34 -6.91 4.86 2.04
CA THR A 34 -6.66 5.80 3.13
C THR A 34 -5.95 7.05 2.61
N VAL A 35 -6.32 8.21 3.17
CA VAL A 35 -5.64 9.48 2.91
C VAL A 35 -5.22 10.07 4.25
N HIS A 36 -3.95 10.43 4.36
CA HIS A 36 -3.34 10.91 5.59
C HIS A 36 -2.87 12.35 5.40
N ALA A 37 -3.75 13.29 5.75
CA ALA A 37 -3.51 14.70 5.54
C ALA A 37 -2.35 15.23 6.40
N ALA A 38 -1.47 16.01 5.78
CA ALA A 38 -0.37 16.71 6.43
C ALA A 38 -0.71 18.21 6.55
N ILE A 39 -1.31 18.57 7.68
CA ILE A 39 -1.74 19.95 7.94
C ILE A 39 -0.55 20.90 7.83
N GLY A 40 -0.68 21.93 6.99
CA GLY A 40 0.37 22.91 6.69
C GLY A 40 1.36 22.51 5.58
N ALA A 41 1.41 21.24 5.16
CA ALA A 41 2.23 20.82 4.03
C ALA A 41 1.44 20.81 2.71
N GLU A 42 0.16 20.46 2.76
CA GLU A 42 -0.70 20.44 1.58
C GLU A 42 -1.31 21.82 1.31
N ILE A 43 -1.30 22.24 0.05
CA ILE A 43 -1.78 23.56 -0.39
C ILE A 43 -3.26 23.79 -0.08
N ILE A 44 -4.06 22.72 -0.08
CA ILE A 44 -5.51 22.80 0.11
C ILE A 44 -5.88 23.42 1.47
N HIS A 45 -5.03 23.28 2.48
CA HIS A 45 -5.28 23.80 3.83
C HIS A 45 -5.35 25.33 3.91
N GLN A 46 -4.94 26.04 2.86
CA GLN A 46 -5.04 27.50 2.77
C GLN A 46 -6.41 27.98 2.29
N HIS A 47 -7.24 27.08 1.74
CA HIS A 47 -8.54 27.45 1.21
C HIS A 47 -9.50 27.86 2.35
N PRO A 48 -10.28 28.95 2.22
CA PRO A 48 -11.14 29.45 3.29
C PRO A 48 -12.24 28.46 3.73
N ALA A 49 -12.63 27.54 2.85
CA ALA A 49 -13.59 26.48 3.17
C ALA A 49 -12.95 25.25 3.84
N THR A 50 -11.65 25.29 4.18
CA THR A 50 -10.99 24.17 4.88
C THR A 50 -11.52 24.04 6.29
N ASP A 51 -12.07 22.88 6.61
CA ASP A 51 -12.45 22.50 7.97
C ASP A 51 -11.38 21.60 8.58
N GLY A 52 -10.59 22.15 9.50
CA GLY A 52 -9.54 21.41 10.21
C GLY A 52 -10.05 20.27 11.07
N ALA A 53 -11.26 20.38 11.63
CA ALA A 53 -11.87 19.31 12.41
C ALA A 53 -12.27 18.14 11.50
N ALA A 54 -12.85 18.43 10.33
CA ALA A 54 -13.17 17.42 9.34
C ALA A 54 -11.91 16.73 8.79
N VAL A 55 -10.86 17.49 8.46
CA VAL A 55 -9.58 16.95 7.99
C VAL A 55 -8.95 16.03 9.04
N GLY A 56 -8.84 16.51 10.29
CA GLY A 56 -8.28 15.73 11.40
C GLY A 56 -9.07 14.46 11.67
N ALA A 57 -10.39 14.55 11.79
CA ALA A 57 -11.26 13.40 12.06
C ALA A 57 -11.19 12.36 10.95
N THR A 58 -11.20 12.79 9.69
CA THR A 58 -11.22 11.86 8.54
C THR A 58 -9.84 11.27 8.23
N SER A 59 -8.75 11.99 8.48
CA SER A 59 -7.36 11.50 8.39
C SER A 59 -7.07 10.50 9.51
N TYR A 60 -7.49 10.80 10.75
CA TYR A 60 -7.32 9.87 11.88
C TYR A 60 -8.13 8.58 11.71
N ARG A 61 -9.36 8.67 11.18
CA ARG A 61 -10.16 7.48 10.84
C ARG A 61 -9.43 6.59 9.83
N ASP A 62 -8.79 7.18 8.83
CA ASP A 62 -8.02 6.44 7.84
C ASP A 62 -6.73 5.86 8.43
N PHE A 63 -6.07 6.55 9.35
CA PHE A 63 -4.95 5.99 10.12
C PHE A 63 -5.35 4.72 10.87
N ARG A 64 -6.51 4.72 11.53
CA ARG A 64 -7.04 3.52 12.20
C ARG A 64 -7.32 2.37 11.24
N ARG A 65 -7.81 2.66 10.03
CA ARG A 65 -8.05 1.65 8.99
C ARG A 65 -6.75 1.03 8.50
N LEU A 66 -5.74 1.86 8.25
CA LEU A 66 -4.41 1.36 7.91
C LEU A 66 -3.89 0.45 9.03
N ALA A 67 -3.92 0.91 10.28
CA ALA A 67 -3.47 0.13 11.44
C ALA A 67 -4.21 -1.21 11.58
N ALA A 68 -5.51 -1.25 11.26
CA ALA A 68 -6.30 -2.47 11.27
C ALA A 68 -5.94 -3.45 10.14
N ALA A 69 -5.37 -2.98 9.03
CA ALA A 69 -4.91 -3.82 7.92
C ALA A 69 -3.47 -4.35 8.10
N ILE A 70 -2.67 -3.73 8.98
CA ILE A 70 -1.28 -4.15 9.21
C ILE A 70 -1.13 -5.62 9.65
N PRO A 71 -2.00 -6.20 10.52
CA PRO A 71 -1.88 -7.60 10.92
C PRO A 71 -1.83 -8.58 9.75
N ASP A 72 -2.48 -8.28 8.61
CA ASP A 72 -2.49 -9.09 7.40
C ASP A 72 -1.09 -9.23 6.75
N LEU A 73 -0.12 -8.44 7.19
CA LEU A 73 1.28 -8.60 6.78
C LEU A 73 1.93 -9.87 7.36
N HIS A 74 1.42 -10.42 8.47
CA HIS A 74 2.08 -11.50 9.19
C HIS A 74 2.25 -12.75 8.31
N GLN A 75 3.46 -13.30 8.27
CA GLN A 75 3.79 -14.53 7.51
C GLN A 75 3.56 -14.41 6.00
N GLY A 76 4.28 -13.49 5.36
CA GLY A 76 4.40 -13.44 3.90
C GLY A 76 3.70 -12.26 3.22
N GLY A 77 3.07 -11.36 3.97
CA GLY A 77 2.52 -10.14 3.38
C GLY A 77 3.60 -9.18 2.87
N VAL A 78 3.16 -8.16 2.12
CA VAL A 78 4.06 -7.23 1.42
C VAL A 78 3.65 -5.79 1.69
N VAL A 79 4.62 -4.95 2.04
CA VAL A 79 4.46 -3.49 2.11
C VAL A 79 5.41 -2.81 1.13
N LEU A 80 4.87 -1.89 0.33
CA LEU A 80 5.61 -1.11 -0.65
C LEU A 80 5.48 0.37 -0.31
N ASN A 81 6.60 1.08 -0.15
CA ASN A 81 6.62 2.54 -0.06
C ASN A 81 6.99 3.13 -1.42
N TRP A 82 6.11 3.94 -1.99
CA TRP A 82 6.33 4.57 -3.30
C TRP A 82 6.50 6.08 -3.14
N GLY A 83 7.74 6.56 -3.30
CA GLY A 83 8.07 7.99 -3.42
C GLY A 83 7.80 8.85 -2.18
N SER A 84 7.48 8.25 -1.03
CA SER A 84 7.22 9.01 0.19
C SER A 84 8.45 9.02 1.09
N ALA A 85 9.12 10.17 1.16
CA ALA A 85 10.31 10.36 1.99
C ALA A 85 10.01 10.62 3.48
N VAL A 86 8.77 11.01 3.82
CA VAL A 86 8.41 11.48 5.17
C VAL A 86 7.10 10.89 5.68
N LEU A 87 5.96 11.21 5.05
CA LEU A 87 4.65 10.90 5.61
C LEU A 87 4.42 9.39 5.77
N MET A 88 4.50 8.62 4.68
CA MET A 88 4.23 7.18 4.75
C MET A 88 5.21 6.43 5.65
N PRO A 89 6.54 6.68 5.63
CA PRO A 89 7.47 6.07 6.58
C PRO A 89 7.06 6.29 8.04
N GLU A 90 6.64 7.50 8.40
CA GLU A 90 6.23 7.78 9.77
C GLU A 90 4.88 7.13 10.09
N ILE A 91 3.87 7.27 9.21
CA ILE A 91 2.53 6.71 9.39
C ILE A 91 2.58 5.18 9.53
N PHE A 92 3.28 4.51 8.61
CA PHE A 92 3.45 3.06 8.62
C PHE A 92 4.12 2.58 9.90
N LEU A 93 5.19 3.26 10.35
CA LEU A 93 5.87 2.87 11.58
C LEU A 93 4.95 2.93 12.80
N LYS A 94 4.07 3.93 12.89
CA LYS A 94 3.11 4.03 14.02
C LYS A 94 2.02 2.98 13.90
N ALA A 95 1.48 2.77 12.70
CA ALA A 95 0.49 1.71 12.45
C ALA A 95 1.05 0.31 12.80
N LEU A 96 2.30 0.03 12.40
CA LEU A 96 2.99 -1.22 12.73
C LEU A 96 3.25 -1.37 14.23
N THR A 97 3.63 -0.28 14.89
CA THR A 97 3.83 -0.29 16.35
C THR A 97 2.52 -0.60 17.07
N ILE A 98 1.40 -0.02 16.64
CA ILE A 98 0.08 -0.32 17.18
C ILE A 98 -0.26 -1.80 16.98
N ALA A 99 -0.12 -2.32 15.75
CA ALA A 99 -0.41 -3.72 15.45
C ALA A 99 0.40 -4.67 16.33
N ARG A 100 1.72 -4.44 16.45
CA ARG A 100 2.62 -5.26 17.29
C ARG A 100 2.28 -5.21 18.77
N ASN A 101 1.91 -4.05 19.28
CA ASN A 101 1.53 -3.93 20.68
C ASN A 101 0.20 -4.64 20.98
N LEU A 102 -0.74 -4.63 20.04
CA LEU A 102 -2.04 -5.29 20.20
C LEU A 102 -1.98 -6.79 19.91
N ASP A 103 -1.01 -7.25 19.11
CA ASP A 103 -0.98 -8.61 18.57
C ASP A 103 0.30 -9.40 18.94
N GLN A 104 0.77 -9.21 20.18
CA GLN A 104 1.89 -9.99 20.77
C GLN A 104 3.18 -9.96 19.92
N GLY A 105 3.51 -8.79 19.36
CA GLY A 105 4.69 -8.60 18.53
C GLY A 105 4.49 -8.89 17.03
N ARG A 106 3.29 -9.30 16.60
CA ARG A 106 2.94 -9.51 15.18
C ARG A 106 2.45 -8.20 14.52
N PRO A 107 2.67 -7.97 13.21
CA PRO A 107 3.21 -8.87 12.21
C PRO A 107 4.75 -8.97 12.17
N THR A 108 5.21 -10.09 11.63
CA THR A 108 6.62 -10.50 11.45
C THR A 108 6.71 -11.30 10.15
N HIS A 109 7.92 -11.53 9.62
CA HIS A 109 8.13 -12.37 8.44
C HIS A 109 7.38 -11.85 7.20
N PHE A 110 7.46 -10.55 6.96
CA PHE A 110 6.85 -9.90 5.79
C PHE A 110 7.92 -9.23 4.92
N THR A 111 7.57 -8.97 3.67
CA THR A 111 8.46 -8.28 2.73
C THR A 111 8.17 -6.78 2.77
N ALA A 112 9.22 -5.98 2.96
CA ALA A 112 9.14 -4.53 2.87
C ALA A 112 10.05 -4.04 1.75
N ALA A 113 9.52 -3.20 0.87
CA ALA A 113 10.30 -2.59 -0.19
C ALA A 113 10.05 -1.08 -0.25
N ASP A 114 11.14 -0.32 -0.38
CA ASP A 114 11.11 1.12 -0.62
C ASP A 114 11.50 1.42 -2.06
N PHE A 115 10.67 2.21 -2.74
CA PHE A 115 10.83 2.64 -4.12
C PHE A 115 10.90 4.16 -4.17
N ASP A 116 12.08 4.69 -4.43
CA ASP A 116 12.31 6.11 -4.52
C ASP A 116 13.39 6.42 -5.56
N MET A 117 13.34 7.61 -6.16
CA MET A 117 14.39 8.07 -7.07
C MET A 117 15.67 8.41 -6.30
N GLN A 118 15.55 8.74 -5.01
CA GLN A 118 16.66 9.08 -4.13
C GLN A 118 16.62 8.29 -2.83
N ARG A 119 17.79 7.96 -2.29
CA ARG A 119 17.86 7.24 -1.02
C ARG A 119 17.64 8.19 0.15
N HIS A 120 16.56 7.97 0.87
CA HIS A 120 16.25 8.72 2.08
C HIS A 120 16.48 7.87 3.34
N TYR A 121 16.92 8.54 4.42
CA TYR A 121 17.13 7.88 5.71
C TYR A 121 15.84 7.30 6.29
N ARG A 122 14.73 8.06 6.25
CA ARG A 122 13.46 7.67 6.88
C ARG A 122 12.85 6.42 6.26
N PRO A 123 12.64 6.31 4.93
CA PRO A 123 12.10 5.09 4.35
C PRO A 123 13.00 3.88 4.60
N ARG A 124 14.32 4.04 4.43
CA ARG A 124 15.30 2.98 4.73
C ARG A 124 15.17 2.46 6.16
N MET A 125 15.05 3.35 7.15
CA MET A 125 14.96 2.94 8.55
C MET A 125 13.56 2.47 8.95
N ASN A 126 12.52 3.22 8.58
CA ASN A 126 11.18 3.12 9.13
C ASN A 126 10.23 2.24 8.30
N VAL A 127 10.57 1.95 7.04
CA VAL A 127 9.83 1.00 6.19
C VAL A 127 10.59 -0.32 6.06
N VAL A 128 11.90 -0.24 5.82
CA VAL A 128 12.69 -1.42 5.44
C VAL A 128 13.39 -2.04 6.65
N GLN A 129 14.38 -1.36 7.23
CA GLN A 129 15.31 -1.99 8.17
C GLN A 129 14.68 -2.31 9.53
N ARG A 130 14.06 -1.35 10.22
CA ARG A 130 13.46 -1.60 11.54
C ARG A 130 12.26 -2.56 11.47
N PRO A 131 11.36 -2.43 10.48
CA PRO A 131 10.18 -3.29 10.39
C PRO A 131 10.51 -4.77 10.14
N THR A 132 11.52 -5.08 9.34
CA THR A 132 11.88 -6.45 8.95
C THR A 132 12.88 -7.15 9.90
N ARG A 133 13.35 -6.47 10.96
CA ARG A 133 14.27 -7.06 11.97
C ARG A 133 13.73 -8.29 12.67
N ALA A 134 12.41 -8.38 12.83
CA ALA A 134 11.74 -9.53 13.46
C ALA A 134 11.48 -10.68 12.47
N GLY A 135 12.21 -10.73 11.34
CA GLY A 135 12.04 -11.68 10.25
C GLY A 135 11.38 -11.05 9.02
N GLY A 136 11.70 -11.60 7.84
CA GLY A 136 11.22 -11.12 6.55
C GLY A 136 12.35 -10.63 5.64
N ALA A 137 11.99 -9.92 4.57
CA ALA A 137 12.93 -9.42 3.57
C ALA A 137 12.75 -7.91 3.35
N GLY A 138 13.87 -7.18 3.30
CA GLY A 138 13.88 -5.73 3.12
C GLY A 138 14.61 -5.33 1.83
N PHE A 139 13.96 -4.58 0.95
CA PHE A 139 14.52 -4.14 -0.34
C PHE A 139 14.53 -2.61 -0.46
N LEU A 140 15.59 -2.09 -1.07
CA LEU A 140 15.74 -0.68 -1.43
C LEU A 140 15.93 -0.61 -2.95
N LEU A 141 14.90 -0.19 -3.66
CA LEU A 141 14.89 -0.10 -5.12
C LEU A 141 14.95 1.38 -5.49
N THR A 142 16.12 1.81 -5.95
CA THR A 142 16.38 3.22 -6.29
C THR A 142 16.31 3.42 -7.81
N GLY A 143 15.44 4.30 -8.27
CA GLY A 143 15.27 4.59 -9.70
C GLY A 143 13.98 5.35 -10.01
N HIS A 144 13.84 5.75 -11.28
CA HIS A 144 12.66 6.44 -11.80
C HIS A 144 11.42 5.54 -11.70
N HIS A 145 10.32 6.08 -11.15
CA HIS A 145 9.07 5.32 -10.94
C HIS A 145 8.44 4.89 -12.26
N GLU A 146 8.63 5.67 -13.32
CA GLU A 146 8.20 5.39 -14.69
C GLU A 146 8.83 4.12 -15.25
N ILE A 147 9.98 3.69 -14.70
CA ILE A 147 10.67 2.45 -15.06
C ILE A 147 10.36 1.37 -14.02
N LEU A 148 10.47 1.68 -12.73
CA LEU A 148 10.33 0.70 -11.66
C LEU A 148 8.91 0.15 -11.52
N ILE A 149 7.88 0.97 -11.68
CA ILE A 149 6.49 0.50 -11.57
C ILE A 149 6.16 -0.49 -12.69
N PRO A 150 6.36 -0.19 -13.99
CA PRO A 150 6.07 -1.15 -15.05
C PRO A 150 6.89 -2.43 -14.93
N LEU A 151 8.18 -2.35 -14.57
CA LEU A 151 9.03 -3.53 -14.40
C LEU A 151 8.56 -4.44 -13.27
N LEU A 152 8.17 -3.86 -12.13
CA LEU A 152 7.62 -4.65 -11.02
C LEU A 152 6.30 -5.31 -11.43
N VAL A 153 5.40 -4.55 -12.05
CA VAL A 153 4.11 -5.07 -12.51
C VAL A 153 4.32 -6.21 -13.52
N TRP A 154 5.20 -6.01 -14.51
CA TRP A 154 5.55 -7.05 -15.48
C TRP A 154 6.08 -8.31 -14.80
N GLY A 155 7.07 -8.18 -13.91
CA GLY A 155 7.67 -9.32 -13.23
C GLY A 155 6.66 -10.09 -12.37
N VAL A 156 5.73 -9.39 -11.72
CA VAL A 156 4.64 -10.03 -10.97
C VAL A 156 3.68 -10.76 -11.91
N LEU A 157 3.22 -10.11 -12.98
CA LEU A 157 2.29 -10.70 -13.95
C LEU A 157 2.90 -11.94 -14.63
N GLU A 158 4.16 -11.88 -15.04
CA GLU A 158 4.88 -13.02 -15.62
C GLU A 158 4.95 -14.18 -14.63
N ARG A 159 5.28 -13.89 -13.36
CA ARG A 159 5.40 -14.93 -12.34
C ARG A 159 4.04 -15.58 -12.02
N VAL A 160 2.98 -14.78 -11.92
CA VAL A 160 1.61 -15.24 -11.63
C VAL A 160 1.05 -16.03 -12.81
N GLY A 161 1.13 -15.52 -14.04
CA GLY A 161 0.66 -16.22 -15.25
C GLY A 161 1.43 -17.53 -15.52
N SER A 162 2.71 -17.59 -15.15
CA SER A 162 3.49 -18.84 -15.20
C SER A 162 3.04 -19.88 -14.16
N GLN A 163 2.48 -19.47 -13.02
CA GLN A 163 1.94 -20.42 -12.04
C GLN A 163 0.60 -21.00 -12.48
N GLU A 164 -0.27 -20.19 -13.07
CA GLU A 164 -1.56 -20.64 -13.61
C GLU A 164 -1.38 -21.69 -14.73
N SER A 165 -0.37 -21.50 -15.58
CA SER A 165 -0.03 -22.44 -16.65
C SER A 165 0.55 -23.77 -16.13
N GLY A 166 1.20 -23.76 -14.95
CA GLY A 166 1.79 -24.96 -14.33
C GLY A 166 0.78 -25.85 -13.60
N VAL A 167 -0.29 -25.29 -13.04
CA VAL A 167 -1.35 -26.05 -12.36
C VAL A 167 -2.18 -26.87 -13.37
N GLY A 168 -2.51 -26.30 -14.53
CA GLY A 168 -3.23 -27.03 -15.60
C GLY A 168 -2.45 -28.20 -16.19
N ALA A 169 -1.10 -28.15 -16.18
CA ALA A 169 -0.24 -29.25 -16.62
C ALA A 169 -0.10 -30.38 -15.58
N ALA A 170 -0.32 -30.09 -14.30
CA ALA A 170 -0.31 -31.09 -13.23
C ALA A 170 -1.65 -31.86 -13.20
N GLU A 171 -2.78 -31.16 -13.31
CA GLU A 171 -4.12 -31.78 -13.33
C GLU A 171 -4.35 -32.68 -14.56
N SER A 172 -3.77 -32.32 -15.71
CA SER A 172 -3.83 -33.14 -16.94
C SER A 172 -2.95 -34.40 -16.87
N LYS A 173 -1.86 -34.40 -16.09
CA LYS A 173 -1.05 -35.62 -15.84
C LYS A 173 -1.71 -36.59 -14.85
N GLU A 174 -2.46 -36.09 -13.88
CA GLU A 174 -3.23 -36.92 -12.94
C GLU A 174 -4.40 -37.62 -13.62
N ARG A 175 -5.02 -36.95 -14.60
CA ARG A 175 -6.19 -37.46 -15.36
C ARG A 175 -5.82 -38.51 -16.42
N ASN A 176 -4.60 -38.48 -16.94
CA ASN A 176 -4.06 -39.48 -17.88
C ASN A 176 -3.38 -40.69 -17.20
N ARG A 177 -3.43 -40.77 -15.86
CA ARG A 177 -2.90 -41.89 -15.05
C ARG A 177 -3.99 -42.82 -14.50
N LYS A 178 -5.26 -42.56 -14.81
CA LYS A 178 -6.40 -43.45 -14.57
C LYS A 178 -6.93 -43.95 -15.91
#